data_AF-A0AA89CPG7-F1
#
_entry.id   AF-A0AA89CPG7-F1
#
_cell.length_a   1.000
_cell.length_b   1.000
_cell.length_c   1.000
_cell.angle_alpha   90.00
_cell.angle_beta   90.00
_cell.angle_gamma   90.00
#
_symmetry.space_group_name_H-M   'P 1'
#
loop_
_entity.id
_entity.type
_entity.pdbx_description
1 polymer ?
#
loop_
_entity_poly.entity_id
_entity_poly.type
_entity_poly.pdbx_seq_one_letter_code
_entity_poly.pdbx_strand_id
1 'polypeptide(L)'
;MDRYTYNCEYCGKAYTPKRRFKQKYCSSSCRVNSFTKRKKAKENLPDFKKPKEVSVKDKMSWSGIGNAAVGSLATNIATNLLTKEENKPATKGDIQKILNIGISKLTLIKNMPPRTDGARAYFDITNQIIIYKKNIHVK
;
A
#
# COMPACT_ATOMS: atom_id res chain seq x y z
N MET A 1 -23.78 -41.99 20.45
CA MET A 1 -23.11 -42.00 19.12
C MET A 1 -22.42 -40.66 18.93
N ASP A 2 -21.09 -40.65 18.93
CA ASP A 2 -20.32 -39.43 18.72
C ASP A 2 -20.59 -38.85 17.34
N ARG A 3 -21.11 -37.61 17.29
CA ARG A 3 -21.33 -36.88 16.04
C ARG A 3 -20.02 -36.21 15.64
N TYR A 4 -19.15 -36.98 15.00
CA TYR A 4 -17.93 -36.46 14.40
C TYR A 4 -18.28 -35.59 13.18
N THR A 5 -18.22 -34.28 13.33
CA THR A 5 -18.44 -33.32 12.25
C THR A 5 -17.10 -32.79 11.75
N TYR A 6 -16.99 -32.67 10.43
CA TYR A 6 -15.81 -32.18 9.73
C TYR A 6 -16.19 -30.97 8.90
N ASN A 7 -15.23 -30.07 8.65
CA ASN A 7 -15.46 -28.91 7.79
C ASN A 7 -15.05 -29.23 6.34
N CYS A 8 -15.90 -28.87 5.38
CA CYS A 8 -15.62 -29.05 3.96
C CYS A 8 -14.54 -28.06 3.48
N GLU A 9 -13.47 -28.54 2.86
CA GLU A 9 -12.38 -27.70 2.32
C GLU A 9 -12.84 -26.73 1.20
N TYR A 10 -14.02 -26.93 0.61
CA TYR A 10 -14.53 -26.06 -0.46
C TYR A 10 -15.52 -25.01 0.05
N CYS A 11 -16.57 -25.43 0.76
CA CYS A 11 -17.68 -24.56 1.17
C CYS A 11 -17.69 -24.20 2.66
N GLY A 12 -16.77 -24.77 3.46
CA GLY A 12 -16.67 -24.50 4.89
C GLY A 12 -17.78 -25.10 5.77
N LYS A 13 -18.82 -25.68 5.17
CA LYS A 13 -19.95 -26.27 5.92
C LYS A 13 -19.52 -27.49 6.71
N ALA A 14 -20.06 -27.63 7.92
CA ALA A 14 -19.93 -28.83 8.74
C ALA A 14 -20.72 -29.99 8.11
N TYR A 15 -20.13 -31.18 8.06
CA TYR A 15 -20.78 -32.38 7.54
C TYR A 15 -20.30 -33.63 8.29
N THR A 16 -21.12 -34.68 8.27
CA THR A 16 -20.76 -36.00 8.79
C THR A 16 -20.12 -36.85 7.67
N PRO A 17 -18.84 -37.22 7.76
CA PRO A 17 -18.20 -37.98 6.69
C PRO A 17 -18.69 -39.43 6.67
N LYS A 18 -18.89 -39.95 5.46
CA LYS A 18 -19.16 -41.38 5.24
C LYS A 18 -17.90 -42.22 5.53
N ARG A 19 -16.71 -41.64 5.29
CA ARG A 19 -15.41 -42.26 5.58
C ARG A 19 -14.56 -41.33 6.46
N ARG A 20 -14.42 -41.67 7.74
CA ARG A 20 -13.63 -40.89 8.72
C ARG A 20 -12.19 -40.68 8.26
N PHE A 21 -11.60 -39.52 8.59
CA PHE A 21 -10.23 -39.09 8.27
C PHE A 21 -9.81 -39.01 6.79
N LYS A 22 -10.58 -39.58 5.85
CA LYS A 22 -10.25 -39.58 4.41
C LYS A 22 -11.10 -38.63 3.59
N GLN A 23 -12.35 -38.40 3.99
CA GLN A 23 -13.25 -37.53 3.26
C GLN A 23 -12.95 -36.06 3.59
N LYS A 24 -12.71 -35.26 2.54
CA LYS A 24 -12.37 -33.82 2.64
C LYS A 24 -13.51 -32.88 2.27
N TYR A 25 -14.50 -33.38 1.54
CA TYR A 25 -15.59 -32.59 0.98
C TYR A 25 -16.95 -33.16 1.38
N CYS A 26 -17.93 -32.29 1.61
CA CYS A 26 -19.28 -32.68 1.98
C CYS A 26 -20.08 -33.34 0.83
N SER A 27 -19.74 -33.05 -0.43
CA SER A 27 -20.43 -33.56 -1.61
C SER A 27 -19.49 -33.76 -2.81
N SER A 28 -19.93 -34.54 -3.80
CA SER A 28 -19.25 -34.69 -5.09
C SER A 28 -19.09 -33.36 -5.81
N SER A 29 -20.11 -32.49 -5.76
CA SER A 29 -20.06 -31.14 -6.33
C SER A 29 -18.93 -30.29 -5.72
N CYS A 30 -18.77 -30.30 -4.38
CA CYS A 30 -17.69 -29.58 -3.70
C CYS A 30 -16.30 -30.13 -4.09
N ARG A 31 -16.19 -31.45 -4.25
CA ARG A 31 -14.96 -32.11 -4.70
C ARG A 31 -14.57 -31.68 -6.12
N VAL A 32 -15.53 -31.67 -7.06
CA VAL A 32 -15.30 -31.27 -8.46
C VAL A 32 -14.97 -29.78 -8.55
N ASN A 33 -15.73 -28.91 -7.88
CA ASN A 33 -15.50 -27.47 -7.93
C ASN A 33 -14.15 -27.08 -7.31
N SER A 34 -13.73 -27.73 -6.21
CA SER A 34 -12.40 -27.54 -5.63
C SER A 34 -11.28 -27.97 -6.59
N PHE A 35 -11.48 -29.06 -7.35
CA PHE A 35 -10.54 -29.48 -8.40
C PHE A 35 -10.47 -28.46 -9.53
N THR A 36 -11.62 -28.00 -10.05
CA THR A 36 -11.69 -27.01 -11.13
C THR A 36 -11.07 -25.68 -10.71
N LYS A 37 -11.31 -25.21 -9.47
CA LYS A 37 -10.69 -23.99 -8.92
C LYS A 37 -9.16 -24.10 -8.93
N ARG A 38 -8.62 -25.26 -8.52
CA ARG A 38 -7.17 -25.51 -8.54
C ARG A 38 -6.61 -25.61 -9.96
N LYS A 39 -7.35 -26.19 -10.90
CA LYS A 39 -6.94 -26.27 -12.31
C LYS A 39 -6.88 -24.88 -12.95
N LYS A 40 -7.92 -24.06 -12.77
CA LYS A 40 -7.95 -22.67 -13.23
C LYS A 40 -6.85 -21.82 -12.59
N ALA A 41 -6.57 -22.02 -11.30
CA ALA A 41 -5.44 -21.34 -10.66
C ALA A 41 -4.11 -21.71 -11.34
N LYS A 42 -3.88 -22.98 -11.66
CA LYS A 42 -2.67 -23.42 -12.38
C LYS A 42 -2.58 -22.89 -13.81
N GLU A 43 -3.69 -22.76 -14.54
CA GLU A 43 -3.72 -22.15 -15.88
C GLU A 43 -3.41 -20.63 -15.84
N ASN A 44 -3.57 -19.98 -14.69
CA ASN A 44 -3.20 -18.56 -14.49
C ASN A 44 -1.82 -18.39 -13.83
N LEU A 45 -1.08 -19.46 -13.54
CA LEU A 45 0.33 -19.34 -13.19
C LEU A 45 1.14 -19.21 -14.49
N PRO A 46 2.08 -18.26 -14.59
CA PRO A 46 2.99 -18.22 -15.72
C PRO A 46 3.76 -19.55 -15.78
N ASP A 47 3.75 -20.19 -16.96
CA ASP A 47 4.50 -21.41 -17.21
C ASP A 47 6.00 -21.12 -17.00
N PHE A 48 6.53 -21.46 -15.83
CA PHE A 48 7.97 -21.60 -15.65
C PHE A 48 8.40 -22.85 -16.42
N LYS A 49 8.65 -22.69 -17.73
CA LYS A 49 9.33 -23.69 -18.55
C LYS A 49 10.66 -23.99 -17.87
N LYS A 50 10.88 -25.25 -17.50
CA LYS A 50 12.16 -25.76 -17.00
C LYS A 50 13.28 -25.28 -17.95
N PRO A 51 14.40 -24.75 -17.44
CA PRO A 51 15.46 -24.24 -18.29
C PRO A 51 16.01 -25.39 -19.14
N LYS A 52 15.81 -25.30 -20.45
CA LYS A 52 16.59 -26.07 -21.42
C LYS A 52 17.95 -25.40 -21.55
N GLU A 53 18.99 -26.21 -21.57
CA GLU A 53 20.38 -25.77 -21.67
C GLU A 53 20.59 -24.79 -22.82
N VAL A 54 21.31 -23.73 -22.50
CA VAL A 54 21.43 -22.50 -23.28
C VAL A 54 22.33 -22.75 -24.48
N SER A 55 21.75 -22.72 -25.69
CA SER A 55 22.52 -22.42 -26.90
C SER A 55 22.45 -20.91 -27.17
N VAL A 56 23.62 -20.30 -27.37
CA VAL A 56 23.99 -18.87 -27.41
C VAL A 56 23.26 -18.01 -28.48
N LYS A 57 22.14 -18.44 -29.04
CA LYS A 57 21.44 -17.73 -30.13
C LYS A 57 20.16 -16.98 -29.75
N ASP A 58 19.64 -17.14 -28.53
CA ASP A 58 18.48 -16.38 -28.10
C ASP A 58 18.91 -15.08 -27.42
N LYS A 59 19.09 -14.07 -28.28
CA LYS A 59 18.89 -12.66 -27.94
C LYS A 59 17.72 -12.60 -26.96
N MET A 60 17.97 -12.15 -25.72
CA MET A 60 16.91 -11.76 -24.80
C MET A 60 15.86 -10.99 -25.62
N SER A 61 14.65 -11.52 -25.67
CA SER A 61 13.61 -10.94 -26.50
C SER A 61 13.33 -9.52 -25.99
N TRP A 62 13.86 -8.54 -26.71
CA TRP A 62 13.53 -7.12 -26.57
C TRP A 62 12.00 -6.91 -26.59
N SER A 63 11.28 -7.83 -27.24
CA SER A 63 9.82 -7.89 -27.31
C SER A 63 9.11 -8.26 -25.99
N GLY A 64 9.77 -8.97 -25.06
CA GLY A 64 9.16 -9.38 -23.78
C GLY A 64 9.29 -8.32 -22.68
N ILE A 65 10.41 -7.61 -22.65
CA ILE A 65 10.64 -6.50 -21.70
C ILE A 65 9.98 -5.21 -22.21
N GLY A 66 9.93 -5.00 -23.53
CA GLY A 66 9.32 -3.82 -24.13
C GLY A 66 7.84 -3.66 -23.78
N ASN A 67 7.02 -4.71 -23.90
CA ASN A 67 5.57 -4.59 -23.68
C ASN A 67 5.18 -4.46 -22.20
N ALA A 68 5.86 -5.19 -21.30
CA ALA A 68 5.57 -5.10 -19.86
C ALA A 68 6.06 -3.77 -19.26
N ALA A 69 7.23 -3.29 -19.67
CA ALA A 69 7.75 -2.00 -19.22
C ALA A 69 6.91 -0.85 -19.79
N VAL A 70 6.58 -0.85 -21.08
CA VAL A 70 5.73 0.18 -21.70
C VAL A 70 4.34 0.22 -21.07
N GLY A 71 3.72 -0.94 -20.81
CA GLY A 71 2.42 -1.01 -20.15
C GLY A 71 2.43 -0.41 -18.74
N SER A 72 3.41 -0.77 -17.92
CA SER A 72 3.55 -0.24 -16.56
C SER A 72 3.92 1.25 -16.51
N LEU A 73 4.72 1.73 -17.47
CA LEU A 73 5.06 3.15 -17.59
C LEU A 73 3.85 3.97 -18.04
N ALA A 74 3.07 3.48 -19.01
CA ALA A 74 1.88 4.16 -19.49
C ALA A 74 0.79 4.29 -18.42
N THR A 75 0.53 3.23 -17.63
CA THR A 75 -0.48 3.27 -16.55
C THR A 75 -0.07 4.21 -15.42
N ASN A 76 1.21 4.24 -15.03
CA ASN A 76 1.71 5.14 -14.00
C ASN A 76 1.68 6.62 -14.46
N ILE A 77 1.94 6.91 -15.74
CA ILE A 77 1.83 8.27 -16.30
C ILE A 77 0.36 8.72 -16.35
N ALA A 78 -0.53 7.85 -16.85
CA ALA A 78 -1.95 8.16 -16.97
C ALA A 78 -2.59 8.39 -15.58
N THR A 79 -2.29 7.53 -14.61
CA THR A 79 -2.79 7.69 -13.23
C THR A 79 -2.30 8.98 -12.59
N ASN A 80 -1.02 9.33 -12.71
CA ASN A 80 -0.48 10.58 -12.18
C ASN A 80 -1.07 11.85 -12.82
N LEU A 81 -1.48 11.79 -14.11
CA LEU A 81 -2.13 12.91 -14.81
C LEU A 81 -3.61 13.06 -14.44
N LEU A 82 -4.33 11.94 -14.22
CA LEU A 82 -5.75 11.97 -13.86
C LEU A 82 -6.02 12.13 -12.35
N THR A 83 -5.04 11.84 -11.49
CA THR A 83 -5.19 12.07 -10.04
C THR A 83 -5.22 13.56 -9.73
N LYS A 84 -6.23 14.00 -8.99
CA LYS A 84 -6.29 15.35 -8.41
C LYS A 84 -5.09 15.61 -7.51
N GLU A 85 -4.59 16.84 -7.47
CA GLU A 85 -3.38 17.20 -6.73
C GLU A 85 -3.41 16.79 -5.25
N GLU A 86 -4.55 16.94 -4.60
CA GLU A 86 -4.79 16.54 -3.20
C GLU A 86 -4.63 15.02 -2.94
N ASN A 87 -4.75 14.19 -3.97
CA ASN A 87 -4.61 12.74 -3.89
C ASN A 87 -3.29 12.24 -4.49
N LYS A 88 -2.41 13.15 -4.95
CA LYS A 88 -1.09 12.77 -5.47
C LYS A 88 -0.17 12.38 -4.30
N PRO A 89 0.61 11.29 -4.43
CA PRO A 89 1.59 10.95 -3.42
C PRO A 89 2.68 12.03 -3.34
N ALA A 90 3.06 12.43 -2.13
CA ALA A 90 4.10 13.42 -1.92
C ALA A 90 5.44 12.93 -2.49
N THR A 91 6.11 13.77 -3.28
CA THR A 91 7.44 13.42 -3.80
C THR A 91 8.52 13.68 -2.75
N LYS A 92 9.69 13.05 -2.91
CA LYS A 92 10.86 13.31 -2.05
C LYS A 92 11.26 14.79 -2.07
N GLY A 93 11.08 15.48 -3.20
CA GLY A 93 11.33 16.92 -3.33
C GLY A 93 10.34 17.75 -2.52
N ASP A 94 9.06 17.37 -2.49
CA ASP A 94 8.05 18.06 -1.70
C ASP A 94 8.31 17.89 -0.19
N ILE A 95 8.69 16.67 0.23
CA ILE A 95 9.07 16.38 1.61
C ILE A 95 10.29 17.24 2.00
N GLN A 96 11.31 17.33 1.15
CA GLN A 96 12.47 18.18 1.41
C GLN A 96 12.10 19.67 1.48
N LYS A 97 11.21 20.16 0.61
CA LYS A 97 10.72 21.54 0.69
C LYS A 97 9.98 21.81 2.00
N ILE A 98 9.12 20.89 2.45
CA ILE A 98 8.40 21.01 3.72
C ILE A 98 9.38 21.02 4.90
N LEU A 99 10.37 20.13 4.89
CA LEU A 99 11.41 20.08 5.91
C LEU A 99 12.26 21.36 5.93
N ASN A 100 12.59 21.90 4.76
CA ASN A 100 13.40 23.12 4.61
C ASN A 100 12.63 24.40 4.95
N ILE A 101 11.31 24.44 4.74
CA ILE A 101 10.44 25.55 5.16
C ILE A 101 10.36 25.63 6.69
N GLY A 102 10.69 24.54 7.38
CA GLY A 102 10.91 24.53 8.82
C GLY A 102 9.60 24.44 9.60
N ILE A 103 9.51 23.42 10.44
CA ILE A 103 8.47 23.26 11.47
C ILE A 103 8.62 24.32 12.59
N SER A 104 9.67 25.15 12.53
CA SER A 104 9.95 26.27 13.44
C SER A 104 9.02 27.46 13.17
N LYS A 105 7.70 27.25 13.32
CA LYS A 105 6.69 28.30 13.24
C LYS A 105 6.50 28.89 14.64
N LEU A 106 6.97 30.12 14.82
CA LEU A 106 6.62 30.90 16.00
C LEU A 106 5.14 31.30 15.90
N THR A 107 4.34 30.86 16.86
CA THR A 107 2.89 31.02 16.82
C THR A 107 2.45 32.04 17.86
N LEU A 108 1.76 33.12 17.45
CA LEU A 108 1.31 34.15 18.39
C LEU A 108 0.28 33.60 19.38
N ILE A 109 0.51 33.81 20.68
CA ILE A 109 -0.42 33.45 21.75
C ILE A 109 -1.36 34.62 22.00
N LYS A 110 -2.61 34.53 21.54
CA LYS A 110 -3.60 35.61 21.66
C LYS A 110 -4.18 35.77 23.07
N ASN A 111 -4.18 34.69 23.86
CA ASN A 111 -4.77 34.67 25.19
C ASN A 111 -3.82 35.17 26.30
N MET A 112 -2.66 35.72 25.94
CA MET A 112 -1.70 36.25 26.90
C MET A 112 -1.58 37.77 26.70
N PRO A 113 -1.73 38.58 27.76
CA PRO A 113 -1.54 40.01 27.65
C PRO A 113 -0.09 40.34 27.24
N PRO A 114 0.13 41.46 26.54
CA PRO A 114 1.48 41.92 26.25
C PRO A 114 2.22 42.21 27.56
N ARG A 115 3.54 41.99 27.56
CA ARG A 115 4.40 42.35 28.69
C ARG A 115 4.43 43.88 28.84
N THR A 116 4.91 44.36 30.00
CA THR A 116 5.10 45.79 30.31
C THR A 116 5.80 46.57 29.20
N ASP A 117 6.70 45.93 28.46
CA ASP A 117 7.51 46.57 27.41
C ASP A 117 6.83 46.60 26.03
N GLY A 118 5.57 46.15 25.95
CA GLY A 118 4.76 46.03 24.73
C GLY A 118 5.07 44.77 23.89
N ALA A 119 5.94 43.88 24.38
CA ALA A 119 6.28 42.64 23.68
C ALA A 119 5.13 41.61 23.76
N ARG A 120 4.86 40.93 22.65
CA ARG A 120 3.84 39.87 22.56
C ARG A 120 4.47 38.48 22.66
N ALA A 121 3.72 37.55 23.24
CA ALA A 121 4.15 36.17 23.45
C ALA A 121 3.94 35.32 22.19
N TYR A 122 4.97 34.59 21.79
CA TYR A 122 4.97 33.61 20.72
C TYR A 122 5.38 32.25 21.28
N PHE A 123 4.70 31.19 20.85
CA PHE A 123 5.07 29.83 21.16
C PHE A 123 6.01 29.28 20.09
N ASP A 124 7.18 28.82 20.51
CA ASP A 124 8.10 28.06 19.67
C ASP A 124 7.77 26.58 19.78
N ILE A 125 7.25 26.00 18.69
CA ILE A 125 6.86 24.59 18.64
C ILE A 125 8.09 23.68 18.76
N THR A 126 9.24 24.10 18.23
CA THR A 126 10.46 23.28 18.19
C THR A 126 11.09 23.16 19.57
N ASN A 127 11.22 24.29 20.27
CA ASN A 127 11.87 24.34 21.57
C ASN A 127 10.87 24.21 22.74
N GLN A 128 9.56 24.21 22.47
CA GLN A 128 8.48 24.19 23.45
C GLN A 128 8.59 25.31 24.51
N ILE A 129 9.08 26.47 24.09
CA ILE A 129 9.27 27.65 24.94
C ILE A 129 8.42 28.82 24.48
N ILE A 130 8.17 29.75 25.41
CA ILE A 130 7.50 31.02 25.13
C ILE A 130 8.57 32.09 24.89
N ILE A 131 8.51 32.73 23.73
CA ILE A 131 9.42 33.80 23.32
C ILE A 131 8.64 35.11 23.23
N TYR A 132 9.15 36.18 23.82
CA TYR A 132 8.56 37.50 23.70
C TYR A 132 9.26 38.30 22.61
N LYS A 133 8.50 38.82 21.64
CA LYS A 133 9.01 39.70 20.58
C LYS A 133 8.23 41.01 20.56
N LYS A 134 8.96 42.12 20.46
CA LYS A 134 8.39 43.44 20.24
C LYS A 134 8.18 43.62 18.73
N ASN A 135 6.99 44.02 18.31
CA ASN A 135 6.77 44.42 16.92
C ASN A 135 7.53 45.73 16.68
N ILE A 136 8.70 45.64 16.06
CA ILE A 136 9.38 46.81 15.52
C ILE A 136 8.65 47.12 14.21
N HIS A 137 7.74 48.09 14.26
CA HIS A 137 7.27 48.71 13.03
C HIS A 137 8.48 49.45 12.43
N VAL A 138 9.16 48.81 11.49
CA VAL A 138 10.12 49.48 10.61
C VAL A 138 9.29 50.43 9.75
N LYS A 139 9.49 51.73 9.97
CA LYS A 139 8.94 52.81 9.14
C LYS A 139 9.58 52.79 7.76
#